data_AF-A0A2K4IGQ8-F1
#
_entry.id   AF-A0A2K4IGQ8-F1
#
_cell.length_a   1.000
_cell.length_b   1.000
_cell.length_c   1.000
_cell.angle_alpha   90.00
_cell.angle_beta   90.00
_cell.angle_gamma   90.00
#
_symmetry.space_group_name_H-M   'P 1'
#
loop_
_entity.id
_entity.type
_entity.pdbx_description
1 polymer ?
#
loop_
_entity_poly.entity_id
_entity_poly.type
_entity_poly.pdbx_seq_one_letter_code
_entity_poly.pdbx_strand_id
1 'polypeptide(L)'
;MPTENQPAEPLKVERSTVTKLVITGAPNLDPITVFLEDLAPCKGKITVSCWGKSWTAYWRSMWDGLNIAQFFCELNTSYIIGYFDQKIAGHASETMTKNYQKDHAEIVWSEAIPDLNINEITG
;
A
#
# COMPACT_ATOMS: atom_id res chain seq x y z
N MET A 1 -27.80 30.23 34.63
CA MET A 1 -26.84 29.27 35.22
C MET A 1 -25.67 29.14 34.25
N PRO A 2 -24.42 29.31 34.68
CA PRO A 2 -23.29 28.99 33.82
C PRO A 2 -23.17 27.47 33.71
N THR A 3 -23.21 26.96 32.48
CA THR A 3 -22.98 25.55 32.14
C THR A 3 -21.54 25.20 32.50
N GLU A 4 -21.37 24.22 33.38
CA GLU A 4 -20.07 23.67 33.77
C GLU A 4 -19.44 23.00 32.55
N ASN A 5 -18.24 23.45 32.15
CA ASN A 5 -17.49 22.84 31.06
C ASN A 5 -16.95 21.47 31.54
N GLN A 6 -17.55 20.40 31.03
CA GLN A 6 -17.12 19.03 31.30
C GLN A 6 -15.68 18.81 30.78
N PRO A 7 -14.72 18.32 31.60
CA PRO A 7 -13.36 18.04 31.14
C PRO A 7 -13.37 16.95 30.06
N ALA A 8 -12.77 17.22 28.91
CA ALA A 8 -12.62 16.22 27.86
C ALA A 8 -11.72 15.08 28.35
N GLU A 9 -12.16 13.82 28.16
CA GLU A 9 -11.34 12.65 28.47
C GLU A 9 -10.02 12.69 27.66
N PRO A 10 -8.87 12.31 28.27
CA PRO A 10 -7.59 12.35 27.59
C PRO A 10 -7.51 11.31 26.46
N LEU A 11 -6.89 11.68 25.34
CA LEU A 11 -6.71 10.81 24.18
C LEU A 11 -5.89 9.55 24.52
N LYS A 12 -6.36 8.39 24.09
CA LYS A 12 -5.62 7.12 24.20
C LYS A 12 -4.59 7.01 23.07
N VAL A 13 -3.32 6.80 23.42
CA VAL A 13 -2.21 6.62 22.47
C VAL A 13 -1.78 5.16 22.47
N GLU A 14 -1.80 4.53 21.29
CA GLU A 14 -1.31 3.17 21.07
C GLU A 14 -0.03 3.20 20.22
N ARG A 15 0.88 2.25 20.47
CA ARG A 15 2.16 2.13 19.76
C ARG A 15 2.26 0.75 19.13
N SER A 16 2.82 0.68 17.94
CA SER A 16 3.08 -0.55 17.21
C SER A 16 4.45 -0.51 16.51
N THR A 17 4.96 -1.69 16.17
CA THR A 17 6.15 -1.85 15.33
C THR A 17 5.72 -2.06 13.89
N VAL A 18 6.48 -1.51 12.94
CA VAL A 18 6.24 -1.62 11.49
C VAL A 18 7.54 -1.98 10.78
N THR A 19 7.46 -2.85 9.77
CA THR A 19 8.60 -3.08 8.87
C THR A 19 8.56 -2.03 7.77
N LYS A 20 9.62 -1.22 7.68
CA LYS A 20 9.79 -0.21 6.64
C LYS A 20 10.81 -0.68 5.63
N LEU A 21 10.42 -0.75 4.36
CA LEU A 21 11.32 -0.94 3.23
C LEU A 21 11.54 0.39 2.51
N VAL A 22 12.74 0.59 2.00
CA VAL A 22 13.08 1.69 1.09
C VAL A 22 13.71 1.05 -0.14
N ILE A 23 13.01 1.14 -1.27
CA ILE A 23 13.42 0.56 -2.54
C ILE A 23 13.98 1.68 -3.41
N THR A 24 15.21 1.52 -3.87
CA THR A 24 15.93 2.50 -4.71
C THR A 24 16.54 1.79 -5.92
N GLY A 25 17.04 2.57 -6.88
CA GLY A 25 17.76 2.03 -8.05
C GLY A 25 16.90 1.80 -9.29
N ALA A 26 15.58 1.96 -9.21
CA ALA A 26 14.71 1.92 -10.38
C ALA A 26 14.91 3.18 -11.27
N PRO A 27 15.13 3.04 -12.58
CA PRO A 27 15.33 4.17 -13.47
C PRO A 27 14.05 5.01 -13.60
N ASN A 28 14.20 6.34 -13.56
CA ASN A 28 13.10 7.31 -13.67
C ASN A 28 12.02 7.18 -12.58
N LEU A 29 12.36 6.64 -11.41
CA LEU A 29 11.44 6.51 -10.29
C LEU A 29 12.10 7.01 -9.00
N ASP A 30 11.35 7.82 -8.23
CA ASP A 30 11.79 8.21 -6.89
C ASP A 30 11.87 7.00 -5.96
N PRO A 31 12.68 7.06 -4.89
CA PRO A 31 12.69 6.02 -3.85
C PRO A 31 11.28 5.66 -3.36
N ILE A 32 10.95 4.38 -3.43
CA ILE A 32 9.67 3.87 -2.93
C ILE A 32 9.84 3.53 -1.45
N THR A 33 8.98 4.09 -0.60
CA THR A 33 8.87 3.67 0.80
C THR A 33 7.68 2.73 0.96
N VAL A 34 7.89 1.57 1.57
CA VAL A 34 6.82 0.61 1.87
C VAL A 34 6.76 0.37 3.37
N PHE A 35 5.57 0.47 3.96
CA PHE A 35 5.29 0.07 5.33
C PHE A 35 4.45 -1.20 5.31
N LEU A 36 4.92 -2.22 6.01
CA LEU A 36 4.27 -3.51 6.19
C LEU A 36 3.83 -3.62 7.65
N GLU A 37 2.52 -3.64 7.88
CA GLU A 37 1.92 -3.64 9.22
C GLU A 37 1.09 -4.90 9.44
N ASP A 38 1.57 -5.81 10.29
CA ASP A 38 0.82 -6.94 10.84
C ASP A 38 -0.05 -6.44 12.01
N LEU A 39 -1.33 -6.17 11.72
CA LEU A 39 -2.22 -5.50 12.66
C LEU A 39 -2.86 -6.46 13.67
N ALA A 40 -3.15 -7.70 13.24
CA ALA A 40 -3.65 -8.80 14.07
C ALA A 40 -3.50 -10.12 13.29
N PRO A 41 -3.78 -11.29 13.89
CA PRO A 41 -3.89 -12.53 13.13
C PRO A 41 -4.86 -12.36 11.95
N CYS A 42 -4.41 -12.77 10.76
CA CYS A 42 -5.13 -12.66 9.50
C CYS A 42 -5.51 -11.22 9.09
N LYS A 43 -4.88 -10.18 9.66
CA LYS A 43 -5.12 -8.78 9.30
C LYS A 43 -3.81 -8.01 9.11
N GLY A 44 -3.66 -7.41 7.93
CA GLY A 44 -2.46 -6.67 7.60
C GLY A 44 -2.74 -5.49 6.69
N LYS A 45 -1.81 -4.54 6.68
CA LYS A 45 -1.91 -3.31 5.89
C LYS A 45 -0.57 -3.03 5.24
N ILE A 46 -0.62 -2.63 3.97
CA ILE A 46 0.56 -2.16 3.23
C ILE A 46 0.30 -0.72 2.82
N THR A 47 1.27 0.14 3.12
CA THR A 47 1.30 1.52 2.61
C THR A 47 2.52 1.69 1.72
N VAL A 48 2.31 2.03 0.46
CA VAL A 48 3.35 2.31 -0.52
C VAL A 48 3.37 3.81 -0.77
N SER A 49 4.53 4.43 -0.72
CA SER A 49 4.71 5.85 -0.98
C SER A 49 5.81 6.08 -2.02
N CYS A 50 5.53 6.91 -3.02
CA CYS A 50 6.47 7.29 -4.07
C CYS A 50 6.12 8.70 -4.55
N TRP A 51 7.13 9.57 -4.74
CA TRP A 51 6.97 10.95 -5.21
C TRP A 51 5.82 11.73 -4.53
N GLY A 52 5.83 11.79 -3.19
CA GLY A 52 4.81 12.51 -2.41
C GLY A 52 3.39 11.93 -2.48
N LYS A 53 3.17 10.85 -3.25
CA LYS A 53 1.92 10.10 -3.30
C LYS A 53 2.03 8.89 -2.37
N SER A 54 0.88 8.46 -1.85
CA SER A 54 0.79 7.29 -0.98
C SER A 54 -0.49 6.51 -1.25
N TRP A 55 -0.36 5.19 -1.31
CA TRP A 55 -1.46 4.26 -1.50
C TRP A 55 -1.44 3.23 -0.39
N THR A 56 -2.61 2.92 0.14
CA THR A 56 -2.77 1.99 1.26
C THR A 56 -3.79 0.93 0.92
N ALA A 57 -3.38 -0.31 1.07
CA ALA A 57 -4.25 -1.48 0.98
C ALA A 57 -4.36 -2.14 2.37
N TYR A 58 -5.55 -2.63 2.69
CA TYR A 58 -5.84 -3.26 3.98
C TYR A 58 -6.61 -4.56 3.78
N TRP A 59 -6.11 -5.63 4.38
CA TRP A 59 -6.72 -6.95 4.35
C TRP A 59 -7.26 -7.31 5.73
N ARG A 60 -8.54 -7.71 5.77
CA ARG A 60 -9.23 -8.15 7.00
C ARG A 60 -9.25 -9.68 7.16
N SER A 61 -8.84 -10.41 6.13
CA SER A 61 -8.96 -11.87 6.01
C SER A 61 -7.80 -12.45 5.20
N MET A 62 -6.57 -12.26 5.70
CA MET A 62 -5.40 -12.97 5.19
C MET A 62 -5.48 -14.46 5.57
N TRP A 63 -4.71 -15.31 4.90
CA TRP A 63 -4.61 -16.72 5.29
C TRP A 63 -3.97 -16.87 6.67
N ASP A 64 -4.37 -17.92 7.39
CA ASP A 64 -3.86 -18.18 8.73
C ASP A 64 -2.36 -18.54 8.70
N GLY A 65 -1.64 -18.12 9.74
CA GLY A 65 -0.20 -18.36 9.87
C GLY A 65 0.72 -17.52 8.99
N LEU A 66 0.19 -16.66 8.11
CA LEU A 66 1.00 -15.76 7.28
C LEU A 66 1.03 -14.33 7.85
N ASN A 67 2.21 -13.72 7.80
CA ASN A 67 2.35 -12.27 7.95
C ASN A 67 1.98 -11.54 6.64
N ILE A 68 1.83 -10.22 6.69
CA ILE A 68 1.39 -9.41 5.55
C ILE A 68 2.35 -9.50 4.36
N ALA A 69 3.66 -9.62 4.60
CA ALA A 69 4.65 -9.72 3.53
C ALA A 69 4.51 -11.07 2.79
N GLN A 70 4.44 -12.16 3.54
CA GLN A 70 4.25 -13.51 2.99
C GLN A 70 2.93 -13.62 2.24
N PHE A 71 1.84 -13.17 2.85
CA PHE A 71 0.53 -13.15 2.21
C PHE A 71 0.55 -12.35 0.90
N PHE A 72 1.19 -11.18 0.88
CA PHE A 72 1.27 -10.34 -0.31
C PHE A 72 2.01 -11.02 -1.47
N CYS A 73 3.05 -11.81 -1.17
CA CYS A 73 3.83 -12.54 -2.18
C CYS A 73 3.03 -13.66 -2.87
N GLU A 74 1.99 -14.17 -2.20
CA GLU A 74 1.11 -15.23 -2.73
C GLU A 74 -0.06 -14.68 -3.58
N LEU A 75 -0.30 -13.37 -3.55
CA LEU A 75 -1.42 -12.75 -4.26
C LEU A 75 -1.12 -12.57 -5.75
N ASN A 76 -2.17 -12.67 -6.58
CA ASN A 76 -2.08 -12.35 -7.99
C ASN A 76 -1.91 -10.84 -8.22
N THR A 77 -1.02 -10.46 -9.13
CA THR A 77 -0.73 -9.05 -9.50
C THR A 77 -1.99 -8.23 -9.83
N SER A 78 -2.96 -8.79 -10.55
CA SER A 78 -4.19 -8.06 -10.90
C SER A 78 -5.05 -7.72 -9.68
N TYR A 79 -5.08 -8.62 -8.70
CA TYR A 79 -5.79 -8.40 -7.43
C TYR A 79 -5.10 -7.32 -6.59
N ILE A 80 -3.76 -7.35 -6.53
CA ILE A 80 -2.96 -6.32 -5.86
C ILE A 80 -3.22 -4.95 -6.49
N ILE A 81 -3.16 -4.86 -7.83
CA ILE A 81 -3.42 -3.60 -8.55
C ILE A 81 -4.80 -3.08 -8.20
N GLY A 82 -5.85 -3.93 -8.21
CA GLY A 82 -7.21 -3.51 -7.86
C GLY A 82 -7.32 -2.87 -6.46
N TYR A 83 -6.52 -3.32 -5.49
CA TYR A 83 -6.49 -2.75 -4.14
C TYR A 83 -5.85 -1.35 -4.08
N PHE A 84 -4.80 -1.12 -4.87
CA PHE A 84 -4.11 0.17 -4.90
C PHE A 84 -4.73 1.17 -5.90
N ASP A 85 -5.40 0.67 -6.94
CA ASP A 85 -6.03 1.46 -8.01
C ASP A 85 -7.34 2.12 -7.57
N GLN A 86 -8.10 1.53 -6.64
CA GLN A 86 -9.30 2.17 -6.06
C GLN A 86 -9.02 3.57 -5.47
N LYS A 87 -7.77 3.85 -5.09
CA LYS A 87 -7.33 5.18 -4.64
C LYS A 87 -6.65 6.02 -5.72
N ILE A 88 -6.19 5.42 -6.82
CA ILE A 88 -5.69 6.14 -8.00
C ILE A 88 -6.85 6.82 -8.73
N ALA A 89 -7.99 6.14 -8.85
CA ALA A 89 -9.21 6.71 -9.45
C ALA A 89 -9.76 7.94 -8.70
N GLY A 90 -9.51 8.06 -7.40
CA GLY A 90 -9.94 9.21 -6.59
C GLY A 90 -9.17 10.51 -6.85
N HIS A 91 -8.03 10.45 -7.55
CA HIS A 91 -7.21 11.61 -7.94
C HIS A 91 -7.24 11.91 -9.44
N ALA A 92 -7.90 11.09 -10.25
CA ALA A 92 -8.10 11.36 -11.67
C ALA A 92 -9.39 12.18 -11.85
N SER A 93 -9.26 13.48 -12.13
CA SER A 93 -10.41 14.26 -12.63
C SER A 93 -10.93 13.68 -13.95
N GLU A 94 -12.22 13.84 -14.25
CA GLU A 94 -12.91 13.33 -15.46
C GLU A 94 -12.20 13.62 -16.80
N THR A 95 -11.28 14.58 -16.82
CA THR A 95 -10.44 14.91 -17.97
C THR A 95 -9.26 13.94 -18.20
N MET A 96 -8.80 13.18 -17.20
CA MET A 96 -7.69 12.22 -17.31
C MET A 96 -8.12 10.84 -17.83
N THR A 97 -9.34 10.40 -17.56
CA THR A 97 -9.79 9.03 -17.89
C THR A 97 -9.78 8.71 -19.39
N LYS A 98 -9.98 9.71 -20.26
CA LYS A 98 -9.93 9.51 -21.73
C LYS A 98 -8.51 9.42 -22.31
N ASN A 99 -7.53 10.10 -21.72
CA ASN A 99 -6.13 10.04 -22.18
C ASN A 99 -5.37 8.87 -21.53
N TYR A 100 -5.66 8.58 -20.25
CA TYR A 100 -5.06 7.46 -19.52
C TYR A 100 -5.33 6.11 -20.18
N GLN A 101 -6.56 5.86 -20.65
CA GLN A 101 -6.87 4.63 -21.40
C GLN A 101 -6.16 4.52 -22.75
N LYS A 102 -5.71 5.64 -23.32
CA LYS A 102 -5.05 5.67 -24.63
C LYS A 102 -3.56 5.33 -24.53
N ASP A 103 -2.89 5.78 -23.46
CA ASP A 103 -1.44 5.61 -23.28
C ASP A 103 -1.07 4.26 -22.64
N HIS A 104 -2.00 3.61 -21.92
CA HIS A 104 -1.78 2.29 -21.31
C HIS A 104 -2.01 1.11 -22.26
N ALA A 105 -2.49 1.34 -23.48
CA ALA A 105 -2.67 0.30 -24.49
C ALA A 105 -1.34 -0.13 -25.17
N GLU A 106 -0.29 0.68 -25.09
CA GLU A 106 1.01 0.39 -25.73
C GLU A 106 2.07 -0.20 -24.79
N ILE A 107 1.83 -0.24 -23.46
CA ILE A 107 2.82 -0.82 -22.54
C ILE A 107 2.68 -2.35 -22.55
N VAL A 108 3.52 -3.00 -23.34
CA VAL A 108 3.69 -4.45 -23.37
C VAL A 108 4.47 -4.87 -22.11
N TRP A 109 3.75 -5.15 -21.02
CA TRP A 109 4.33 -5.54 -19.73
C TRP A 109 4.92 -6.96 -19.68
N SER A 110 4.95 -7.70 -20.80
CA SER A 110 5.50 -9.06 -20.84
C SER A 110 7.03 -9.13 -20.71
N GLU A 111 7.73 -8.00 -20.79
CA GLU A 111 9.20 -7.91 -20.70
C GLU A 111 9.72 -7.38 -19.36
N ALA A 112 8.82 -7.08 -18.39
CA ALA A 112 9.23 -6.68 -17.05
C ALA A 112 9.72 -7.91 -16.26
N ILE A 113 11.02 -8.18 -16.32
CA ILE A 113 11.67 -9.21 -15.52
C ILE A 113 11.69 -8.73 -14.06
N PRO A 114 11.16 -9.50 -13.10
CA PRO A 114 11.21 -9.14 -11.69
C PRO A 114 12.62 -9.41 -11.15
N ASP A 115 13.44 -8.36 -11.06
CA ASP A 115 14.79 -8.41 -10.47
C ASP A 115 14.78 -8.50 -8.92
N LEU A 116 13.59 -8.58 -8.31
CA LEU A 116 13.42 -8.64 -6.86
C LEU A 116 13.46 -10.09 -6.38
N ASN A 117 14.57 -10.48 -5.75
CA ASN A 117 14.68 -11.73 -5.02
C ASN A 117 13.85 -11.67 -3.74
N ILE A 118 12.67 -12.28 -3.79
CA ILE A 118 11.69 -12.30 -2.69
C ILE A 118 12.25 -12.90 -1.39
N ASN A 119 13.27 -13.76 -1.48
CA ASN A 119 13.90 -14.40 -0.33
C ASN A 119 14.74 -13.45 0.52
N GLU A 120 15.08 -12.25 0.02
CA GLU A 120 15.79 -11.22 0.79
C GLU A 120 14.86 -10.43 1.73
N ILE A 121 13.54 -10.61 1.56
CA ILE A 121 12.50 -9.95 2.38
C ILE A 121 12.09 -10.84 3.55
N THR A 122 12.23 -12.16 3.40
CA THR A 122 11.96 -13.15 4.44
C THR A 122 13.27 -13.53 5.12
N GLY A 123 13.62 -12.83 6.19
CA GLY A 123 14.64 -13.32 7.13
C GLY A 123 14.26 -14.66 7.75
#